data_AF-A0A9D9JYK1-F1
#
_entry.id   AF-A0A9D9JYK1-F1
#
_cell.length_a   1.000
_cell.length_b   1.000
_cell.length_c   1.000
_cell.angle_alpha   90.00
_cell.angle_beta   90.00
_cell.angle_gamma   90.00
#
_symmetry.space_group_name_H-M   'P 1'
#
loop_
_entity.id
_entity.type
_entity.pdbx_description
1 polymer ?
#
loop_
_entity_poly.entity_id
_entity_poly.type
_entity_poly.pdbx_seq_one_letter_code
_entity_poly.pdbx_strand_id
1 'polypeptide(L)'
;VRPVWTGYDRLLAIGDVTWQNYEVTVPVTIHEIDMYRGQRPNSGGPGIGLLLRWQGHWDAPPGTETQPRWVYYPLGALGWYRLDRFPDSSSSQRIFHLHLDTGATTVFARDLTATRLTIGETYIFKMRVQTDTDGAHRYWLKVWPASGTEPGGWTVEGTAPAGDQPLSQGSLLLVAHHIDASFGDITVQPLSAGGSPSATPTPSATPTPSATPTPGPGEPYQHIWLPLVTRP
;
A
#
# COMPACT_ATOMS: atom_id res chain seq x y z
N VAL A 1 0.20 -4.20 -15.52
CA VAL A 1 0.70 -5.60 -15.46
C VAL A 1 -0.31 -6.43 -14.69
N ARG A 2 -0.71 -7.60 -15.19
CA ARG A 2 -1.66 -8.52 -14.51
C ARG A 2 -1.01 -9.88 -14.26
N PRO A 3 -1.34 -10.55 -13.16
CA PRO A 3 -0.81 -11.86 -12.85
C PRO A 3 -1.54 -12.97 -13.62
N VAL A 4 -0.80 -14.02 -13.98
CA VAL A 4 -1.38 -15.24 -14.58
C VAL A 4 -1.98 -16.18 -13.51
N TRP A 5 -1.49 -16.09 -12.26
CA TRP A 5 -1.96 -16.92 -11.13
C TRP A 5 -2.13 -16.07 -9.87
N THR A 6 -3.24 -16.29 -9.18
CA THR A 6 -3.54 -15.82 -7.81
C THR A 6 -3.11 -16.88 -6.79
N GLY A 7 -2.45 -16.47 -5.70
CA GLY A 7 -1.89 -17.43 -4.73
C GLY A 7 -0.76 -16.93 -3.83
N TYR A 8 -0.05 -15.88 -4.22
CA TYR A 8 1.08 -15.31 -3.47
C TYR A 8 0.88 -13.80 -3.26
N ASP A 9 1.61 -13.26 -2.29
CA ASP A 9 1.81 -11.81 -2.17
C ASP A 9 2.43 -11.23 -3.43
N ARG A 10 1.85 -10.13 -3.90
CA ARG A 10 2.44 -9.31 -4.94
C ARG A 10 2.72 -7.95 -4.37
N LEU A 11 4.01 -7.64 -4.33
CA LEU A 11 4.56 -6.51 -3.64
C LEU A 11 5.35 -5.65 -4.62
N LEU A 12 5.15 -4.33 -4.58
CA LEU A 12 5.97 -3.37 -5.31
C LEU A 12 6.41 -2.26 -4.35
N ALA A 13 7.70 -2.22 -4.03
CA ALA A 13 8.28 -1.17 -3.21
C ALA A 13 8.59 0.06 -4.07
N ILE A 14 8.23 1.24 -3.57
CA ILE A 14 8.43 2.52 -4.26
C ILE A 14 9.00 3.52 -3.29
N GLY A 15 10.03 4.24 -3.73
CA GLY A 15 10.59 5.37 -3.01
C GLY A 15 11.83 5.00 -2.20
N ASP A 16 12.04 5.75 -1.13
CA ASP A 16 13.23 5.72 -0.30
C ASP A 16 12.86 5.40 1.16
N VAL A 17 13.71 4.63 1.85
CA VAL A 17 13.49 4.22 3.23
C VAL A 17 13.64 5.37 4.25
N THR A 18 14.06 6.54 3.81
CA THR A 18 14.19 7.77 4.62
C THR A 18 12.92 8.60 4.72
N TRP A 19 11.84 8.26 3.99
CA TRP A 19 10.58 9.01 4.04
C TRP A 19 9.90 8.87 5.41
N GLN A 20 9.57 10.00 6.04
CA GLN A 20 9.02 10.03 7.41
C GLN A 20 7.51 10.27 7.44
N ASN A 21 7.08 11.45 7.03
CA ASN A 21 5.69 11.90 7.11
C ASN A 21 5.21 12.22 5.70
N TYR A 22 4.23 11.46 5.21
CA TYR A 22 3.78 11.59 3.84
C TYR A 22 2.36 11.05 3.64
N GLU A 23 1.75 11.49 2.55
CA GLU A 23 0.47 11.03 2.05
C GLU A 23 0.65 10.39 0.68
N VAL A 24 -0.04 9.28 0.46
CA VAL A 24 -0.04 8.51 -0.78
C VAL A 24 -1.46 8.45 -1.32
N THR A 25 -1.61 8.65 -2.63
CA THR A 25 -2.87 8.49 -3.36
C THR A 25 -2.65 7.52 -4.51
N VAL A 26 -3.46 6.46 -4.58
CA VAL A 26 -3.35 5.40 -5.61
C VAL A 26 -4.74 5.00 -6.11
N PRO A 27 -5.04 5.10 -7.41
CA PRO A 27 -6.18 4.43 -8.02
C PRO A 27 -5.96 2.92 -8.02
N VAL A 28 -6.94 2.15 -7.54
CA VAL A 28 -6.88 0.69 -7.43
C VAL A 28 -8.12 0.08 -8.03
N THR A 29 -7.95 -0.89 -8.93
CA THR A 29 -9.04 -1.70 -9.50
C THR A 29 -8.83 -3.16 -9.12
N ILE A 30 -9.82 -3.76 -8.46
CA ILE A 30 -9.82 -5.21 -8.17
C ILE A 30 -10.47 -5.92 -9.35
N HIS A 31 -9.77 -6.87 -9.97
CA HIS A 31 -10.28 -7.67 -11.09
C HIS A 31 -10.79 -9.03 -10.65
N GLU A 32 -10.13 -9.64 -9.66
CA GLU A 32 -10.48 -10.96 -9.14
C GLU A 32 -10.01 -11.12 -7.69
N ILE A 33 -10.73 -11.92 -6.91
CA ILE A 33 -10.35 -12.31 -5.56
C ILE A 33 -10.29 -13.85 -5.50
N ASP A 34 -9.12 -14.41 -5.20
CA ASP A 34 -8.96 -15.85 -4.99
C ASP A 34 -9.47 -16.26 -3.61
N MET A 35 -10.78 -16.47 -3.54
CA MET A 35 -11.45 -16.96 -2.32
C MET A 35 -11.14 -18.43 -2.03
N TYR A 36 -10.69 -19.21 -3.02
CA TYR A 36 -10.42 -20.64 -2.82
C TYR A 36 -9.13 -20.87 -2.01
N ARG A 37 -8.04 -20.18 -2.36
CA ARG A 37 -6.76 -20.28 -1.63
C ARG A 37 -6.66 -19.27 -0.51
N GLY A 38 -7.18 -18.06 -0.70
CA GLY A 38 -7.08 -16.97 0.27
C GLY A 38 -7.86 -17.22 1.56
N GLN A 39 -8.79 -18.18 1.59
CA GLN A 39 -9.54 -18.53 2.81
C GLN A 39 -8.91 -19.67 3.61
N ARG A 40 -7.77 -20.22 3.18
CA ARG A 40 -7.09 -21.29 3.92
C ARG A 40 -6.65 -20.77 5.31
N PRO A 41 -6.68 -21.61 6.36
CA PRO A 41 -6.42 -21.16 7.74
C PRO A 41 -5.10 -20.40 7.94
N ASN A 42 -4.07 -20.73 7.15
CA ASN A 42 -2.75 -20.13 7.23
C ASN A 42 -2.50 -18.96 6.27
N SER A 43 -3.46 -18.58 5.41
CA SER A 43 -3.28 -17.49 4.43
C SER A 43 -3.46 -16.11 5.07
N GLY A 44 -4.32 -15.97 6.08
CA GLY A 44 -4.61 -14.67 6.67
C GLY A 44 -5.73 -13.87 5.97
N GLY A 45 -6.26 -14.37 4.84
CA GLY A 45 -7.40 -13.77 4.12
C GLY A 45 -6.94 -12.89 2.95
N PRO A 46 -7.63 -12.90 1.78
CA PRO A 46 -7.28 -12.01 0.67
C PRO A 46 -7.36 -10.54 1.08
N GLY A 47 -6.47 -9.72 0.54
CA GLY A 47 -6.44 -8.30 0.86
C GLY A 47 -5.61 -7.47 -0.11
N ILE A 48 -5.93 -6.17 -0.21
CA ILE A 48 -5.26 -5.21 -1.08
C ILE A 48 -5.13 -3.85 -0.40
N GLY A 49 -3.95 -3.25 -0.51
CA GLY A 49 -3.72 -1.95 0.09
C GLY A 49 -2.29 -1.44 -0.03
N LEU A 50 -1.94 -0.57 0.90
CA LEU A 50 -0.71 0.21 0.93
C LEU A 50 -0.02 0.00 2.28
N LEU A 51 1.26 -0.35 2.28
CA LEU A 51 2.10 -0.32 3.47
C LEU A 51 2.93 0.95 3.46
N LEU A 52 2.78 1.78 4.49
CA LEU A 52 3.61 2.96 4.69
C LEU A 52 4.74 2.65 5.68
N ARG A 53 5.88 3.28 5.44
CA ARG A 53 7.14 3.11 6.17
C ARG A 53 7.71 1.70 6.07
N TRP A 54 7.72 1.12 4.88
CA TRP A 54 8.37 -0.16 4.61
C TRP A 54 9.90 -0.02 4.56
N GLN A 55 10.64 -0.89 5.24
CA GLN A 55 12.12 -0.90 5.19
C GLN A 55 12.71 -2.17 4.55
N GLY A 56 11.86 -3.10 4.11
CA GLY A 56 12.28 -4.40 3.60
C GLY A 56 12.15 -5.51 4.64
N HIS A 57 12.63 -6.69 4.25
CA HIS A 57 12.69 -7.84 5.16
C HIS A 57 13.89 -7.74 6.12
N TRP A 58 13.68 -8.25 7.31
CA TRP A 58 14.61 -8.28 8.44
C TRP A 58 15.21 -9.67 8.63
N ASP A 59 16.33 -9.70 9.35
CA ASP A 59 16.91 -10.97 9.77
C ASP A 59 15.98 -11.69 10.74
N ALA A 60 15.98 -13.02 10.64
CA ALA A 60 15.29 -13.87 11.60
C ALA A 60 16.02 -13.86 12.96
N PRO A 61 15.39 -14.38 14.03
CA PRO A 61 16.09 -14.57 15.29
C PRO A 61 17.42 -15.32 15.11
N PRO A 62 18.45 -15.00 15.93
CA PRO A 62 19.75 -15.64 15.84
C PRO A 62 19.67 -17.17 15.81
N GLY A 63 20.34 -17.78 14.83
CA GLY A 63 20.33 -19.22 14.57
C GLY A 63 19.24 -19.69 13.59
N THR A 64 18.43 -18.79 13.04
CA THR A 64 17.38 -19.10 12.04
C THR A 64 17.45 -18.19 10.80
N GLU A 65 18.51 -17.39 10.67
CA GLU A 65 18.71 -16.48 9.55
C GLU A 65 18.86 -17.23 8.23
N THR A 66 18.22 -16.72 7.19
CA THR A 66 18.32 -17.24 5.82
C THR A 66 18.59 -16.11 4.84
N GLN A 67 19.11 -16.45 3.66
CA GLN A 67 19.11 -15.56 2.51
C GLN A 67 18.19 -16.12 1.41
N PRO A 68 17.19 -15.34 0.93
CA PRO A 68 16.86 -13.98 1.36
C PRO A 68 16.28 -13.91 2.78
N ARG A 69 16.37 -12.72 3.38
CA ARG A 69 15.65 -12.36 4.62
C ARG A 69 14.15 -12.56 4.44
N TRP A 70 13.47 -13.07 5.46
CA TRP A 70 12.05 -13.43 5.38
C TRP A 70 11.16 -12.77 6.44
N VAL A 71 11.74 -12.21 7.52
CA VAL A 71 10.93 -11.55 8.54
C VAL A 71 10.44 -10.22 7.99
N TYR A 72 9.14 -9.98 8.02
CA TYR A 72 8.54 -8.77 7.45
C TYR A 72 8.18 -7.72 8.50
N TYR A 73 8.57 -7.91 9.76
CA TYR A 73 8.35 -6.97 10.86
C TYR A 73 9.67 -6.69 11.61
N PRO A 74 9.83 -5.50 12.24
CA PRO A 74 8.87 -4.41 12.35
C PRO A 74 8.53 -3.76 11.01
N LEU A 75 7.33 -3.17 10.93
CA LEU A 75 6.82 -2.44 9.77
C LEU A 75 6.11 -1.18 10.26
N GLY A 76 5.83 -0.21 9.37
CA GLY A 76 5.01 0.95 9.73
C GLY A 76 3.56 0.56 9.98
N ALA A 77 2.70 0.80 8.99
CA ALA A 77 1.35 0.22 9.01
C ALA A 77 0.88 -0.14 7.60
N LEU A 78 0.14 -1.24 7.53
CA LEU A 78 -0.57 -1.70 6.35
C LEU A 78 -2.02 -1.22 6.42
N GLY A 79 -2.40 -0.32 5.52
CA GLY A 79 -3.76 0.11 5.31
C GLY A 79 -4.36 -0.61 4.12
N TRP A 80 -5.38 -1.45 4.35
CA TRP A 80 -5.87 -2.37 3.33
C TRP A 80 -7.34 -2.74 3.47
N TYR A 81 -7.95 -3.07 2.33
CA TYR A 81 -9.24 -3.74 2.25
C TYR A 81 -8.99 -5.25 2.31
N ARG A 82 -9.31 -5.90 3.42
CA ARG A 82 -9.01 -7.31 3.67
C ARG A 82 -10.22 -8.09 4.13
N LEU A 83 -10.25 -9.38 3.79
CA LEU A 83 -11.16 -10.33 4.41
C LEU A 83 -10.67 -10.62 5.82
N ASP A 84 -11.58 -10.65 6.79
CA ASP A 84 -11.23 -11.04 8.16
C ASP A 84 -10.58 -12.43 8.22
N ARG A 85 -9.49 -12.50 8.98
CA ARG A 85 -8.82 -13.76 9.33
C ARG A 85 -9.81 -14.63 10.10
N PHE A 86 -9.63 -15.94 10.06
CA PHE A 86 -10.24 -16.77 11.08
C PHE A 86 -9.35 -17.89 11.59
N PRO A 87 -9.46 -18.22 12.88
CA PRO A 87 -10.31 -17.53 13.87
C PRO A 87 -9.76 -16.12 14.20
N ASP A 88 -10.62 -15.10 14.15
CA ASP A 88 -10.35 -13.76 14.67
C ASP A 88 -11.34 -13.56 15.82
N SER A 89 -10.83 -13.34 17.03
CA SER A 89 -11.66 -13.13 18.21
C SER A 89 -12.53 -11.87 18.12
N SER A 90 -12.30 -11.01 17.12
CA SER A 90 -12.98 -9.74 16.92
C SER A 90 -14.13 -9.78 15.89
N SER A 91 -14.38 -10.93 15.22
CA SER A 91 -15.46 -11.09 14.25
C SER A 91 -15.90 -12.56 14.09
N SER A 92 -17.21 -12.83 14.21
CA SER A 92 -17.81 -14.14 13.91
C SER A 92 -18.20 -14.31 12.44
N GLN A 93 -18.01 -13.29 11.61
CA GLN A 93 -18.36 -13.28 10.18
C GLN A 93 -17.12 -12.96 9.34
N ARG A 94 -16.82 -13.79 8.34
CA ARG A 94 -15.75 -13.48 7.37
C ARG A 94 -16.25 -12.47 6.35
N ILE A 95 -16.11 -11.20 6.69
CA ILE A 95 -16.45 -10.08 5.81
C ILE A 95 -15.23 -9.23 5.53
N PHE A 96 -15.34 -8.39 4.49
CA PHE A 96 -14.27 -7.47 4.14
C PHE A 96 -14.44 -6.16 4.89
N HIS A 97 -13.30 -5.60 5.30
CA HIS A 97 -13.21 -4.34 6.01
C HIS A 97 -11.96 -3.57 5.57
N LEU A 98 -12.00 -2.25 5.74
CA LEU A 98 -10.80 -1.42 5.70
C LEU A 98 -10.12 -1.46 7.07
N HIS A 99 -8.86 -1.85 7.12
CA HIS A 99 -8.09 -2.01 8.34
C HIS A 99 -6.78 -1.22 8.30
N LEU A 100 -6.29 -0.89 9.50
CA LEU A 100 -4.91 -0.52 9.74
C LEU A 100 -4.26 -1.60 10.62
N ASP A 101 -3.23 -2.24 10.06
CA ASP A 101 -2.48 -3.32 10.71
C ASP A 101 -1.03 -2.91 10.94
N THR A 102 -0.42 -3.43 11.99
CA THR A 102 1.03 -3.36 12.23
C THR A 102 1.54 -4.65 12.86
N GLY A 103 2.86 -4.75 13.02
CA GLY A 103 3.52 -5.96 13.52
C GLY A 103 3.19 -7.19 12.68
N ALA A 104 3.20 -8.37 13.31
CA ALA A 104 2.90 -9.61 12.61
C ALA A 104 1.39 -9.81 12.37
N THR A 105 0.54 -9.37 13.32
CA THR A 105 -0.91 -9.67 13.33
C THR A 105 -1.78 -8.60 13.99
N THR A 106 -1.24 -7.44 14.37
CA THR A 106 -1.99 -6.46 15.18
C THR A 106 -2.88 -5.60 14.31
N VAL A 107 -4.19 -5.68 14.49
CA VAL A 107 -5.16 -4.73 13.92
C VAL A 107 -5.42 -3.65 14.97
N PHE A 108 -5.09 -2.39 14.68
CA PHE A 108 -5.23 -1.30 15.65
C PHE A 108 -6.33 -0.28 15.29
N ALA A 109 -6.86 -0.33 14.07
CA ALA A 109 -8.08 0.38 13.69
C ALA A 109 -8.79 -0.34 12.54
N ARG A 110 -10.13 -0.24 12.51
CA ARG A 110 -10.97 -0.88 11.49
C ARG A 110 -12.24 -0.07 11.20
N ASP A 111 -12.67 -0.09 9.94
CA ASP A 111 -13.99 0.37 9.54
C ASP A 111 -15.04 -0.69 9.88
N LEU A 112 -16.01 -0.35 10.72
CA LEU A 112 -17.11 -1.25 11.11
C LEU A 112 -18.38 -1.08 10.26
N THR A 113 -18.40 -0.14 9.33
CA THR A 113 -19.55 0.10 8.46
C THR A 113 -19.67 -0.93 7.32
N ALA A 114 -18.69 -1.85 7.22
CA ALA A 114 -18.61 -2.91 6.23
C ALA A 114 -18.62 -2.39 4.78
N THR A 115 -17.85 -1.32 4.51
CA THR A 115 -17.62 -0.79 3.16
C THR A 115 -17.39 -1.92 2.16
N ARG A 116 -18.09 -1.88 1.02
CA ARG A 116 -17.95 -2.89 -0.05
C ARG A 116 -17.42 -2.25 -1.31
N LEU A 117 -16.32 -2.80 -1.80
CA LEU A 117 -15.75 -2.43 -3.10
C LEU A 117 -16.31 -3.35 -4.18
N THR A 118 -16.72 -2.77 -5.31
CA THR A 118 -17.20 -3.51 -6.49
C THR A 118 -16.01 -3.98 -7.33
N ILE A 119 -16.01 -5.25 -7.73
CA ILE A 119 -15.02 -5.78 -8.68
C ILE A 119 -15.17 -5.07 -10.02
N GLY A 120 -14.05 -4.70 -10.63
CA GLY A 120 -13.98 -3.97 -11.90
C GLY A 120 -14.13 -2.45 -11.76
N GLU A 121 -14.53 -1.95 -10.59
CA GLU A 121 -14.60 -0.52 -10.31
C GLU A 121 -13.27 -0.01 -9.74
N THR A 122 -12.86 1.19 -10.17
CA THR A 122 -11.65 1.84 -9.67
C THR A 122 -11.98 2.68 -8.45
N TYR A 123 -11.26 2.46 -7.36
CA TYR A 123 -11.34 3.25 -6.14
C TYR A 123 -10.02 3.97 -5.90
N ILE A 124 -10.09 5.18 -5.34
CA ILE A 124 -8.89 5.86 -4.85
C ILE A 124 -8.62 5.37 -3.43
N PHE A 125 -7.44 4.80 -3.23
CA PHE A 125 -6.87 4.53 -1.92
C PHE A 125 -5.98 5.71 -1.55
N LYS A 126 -6.34 6.44 -0.50
CA LYS A 126 -5.49 7.47 0.07
C LYS A 126 -5.09 7.07 1.48
N MET A 127 -3.79 7.07 1.74
CA MET A 127 -3.24 6.75 3.06
C MET A 127 -2.21 7.78 3.49
N ARG A 128 -2.22 8.14 4.76
CA ARG A 128 -1.30 9.11 5.36
C ARG A 128 -0.60 8.50 6.56
N VAL A 129 0.66 8.89 6.77
CA VAL A 129 1.40 8.65 8.01
C VAL A 129 2.00 9.94 8.55
N GLN A 130 1.94 10.11 9.87
CA GLN A 130 2.56 11.21 10.58
C GLN A 130 3.12 10.75 11.93
N THR A 131 4.25 11.34 12.33
CA THR A 131 4.72 11.31 13.72
C THR A 131 4.25 12.56 14.43
N ASP A 132 3.46 12.38 15.48
CA ASP A 132 2.98 13.46 16.32
C ASP A 132 4.10 13.96 17.26
N THR A 133 3.88 15.12 17.88
CA THR A 133 4.91 15.78 18.71
C THR A 133 5.29 14.98 19.96
N ASP A 134 4.43 14.08 20.41
CA ASP A 134 4.68 13.14 21.51
C ASP A 134 5.43 11.87 21.05
N GLY A 135 5.78 11.77 19.76
CA GLY A 135 6.43 10.62 19.16
C GLY A 135 5.47 9.53 18.68
N ALA A 136 4.16 9.69 18.86
CA ALA A 136 3.18 8.71 18.42
C ALA A 136 3.12 8.63 16.88
N HIS A 137 2.96 7.43 16.33
CA HIS A 137 2.85 7.21 14.89
C HIS A 137 1.38 7.01 14.51
N ARG A 138 0.81 7.98 13.81
CA ARG A 138 -0.60 7.98 13.43
C ARG A 138 -0.75 7.73 11.94
N TYR A 139 -1.76 6.94 11.62
CA TYR A 139 -2.08 6.51 10.27
C TYR A 139 -3.55 6.79 9.98
N TRP A 140 -3.81 7.13 8.72
CA TRP A 140 -5.15 7.36 8.21
C TRP A 140 -5.32 6.68 6.86
N LEU A 141 -6.50 6.12 6.62
CA LEU A 141 -6.90 5.48 5.37
C LEU A 141 -8.30 5.96 5.02
N LYS A 142 -8.50 6.31 3.75
CA LYS A 142 -9.83 6.46 3.16
C LYS A 142 -9.86 5.95 1.75
N VAL A 143 -11.01 5.42 1.37
CA VAL A 143 -11.26 4.81 0.07
C VAL A 143 -12.58 5.32 -0.48
N TRP A 144 -12.61 5.72 -1.74
CA TRP A 144 -13.82 6.20 -2.42
C TRP A 144 -13.78 5.86 -3.93
N PRO A 145 -14.93 5.74 -4.62
CA PRO A 145 -14.96 5.53 -6.06
C PRO A 145 -14.20 6.63 -6.80
N ALA A 146 -13.40 6.29 -7.80
CA ALA A 146 -12.62 7.26 -8.57
C ALA A 146 -13.48 8.26 -9.35
N SER A 147 -14.74 7.90 -9.63
CA SER A 147 -15.75 8.79 -10.23
C SER A 147 -16.39 9.76 -9.22
N GLY A 148 -16.16 9.55 -7.93
CA GLY A 148 -16.73 10.34 -6.84
C GLY A 148 -15.78 11.42 -6.31
N THR A 149 -16.34 12.29 -5.46
CA THR A 149 -15.57 13.32 -4.74
C THR A 149 -14.82 12.72 -3.55
N GLU A 150 -13.60 13.19 -3.30
CA GLU A 150 -12.84 12.83 -2.10
C GLU A 150 -13.64 13.17 -0.83
N PRO A 151 -13.88 12.19 0.08
CA PRO A 151 -14.53 12.46 1.35
C PRO A 151 -13.70 13.40 2.22
N GLY A 152 -14.40 14.31 2.93
CA GLY A 152 -13.76 15.25 3.86
C GLY A 152 -13.14 14.57 5.08
N GLY A 153 -13.69 13.42 5.52
CA GLY A 153 -13.19 12.63 6.65
C GLY A 153 -12.34 11.43 6.23
N TRP A 154 -11.59 10.88 7.19
CA TRP A 154 -10.90 9.60 7.05
C TRP A 154 -11.84 8.45 7.43
N THR A 155 -11.79 7.35 6.67
CA THR A 155 -12.64 6.18 6.95
C THR A 155 -12.10 5.38 8.13
N VAL A 156 -10.77 5.24 8.20
CA VAL A 156 -10.07 4.56 9.29
C VAL A 156 -8.91 5.43 9.71
N GLU A 157 -8.75 5.62 11.01
CA GLU A 157 -7.58 6.30 11.57
C GLU A 157 -7.21 5.68 12.91
N GLY A 158 -5.93 5.70 13.25
CA GLY A 158 -5.45 5.13 14.50
C GLY A 158 -3.99 5.43 14.76
N THR A 159 -3.62 5.32 16.03
CA THR A 159 -2.23 5.40 16.49
C THR A 159 -1.68 3.99 16.63
N ALA A 160 -0.55 3.70 15.97
CA ALA A 160 0.08 2.40 16.04
C ALA A 160 0.57 2.11 17.48
N PRO A 161 0.35 0.89 18.02
CA PRO A 161 0.77 0.56 19.38
C PRO A 161 2.29 0.63 19.54
N ALA A 162 2.77 1.33 20.57
CA ALA A 162 4.20 1.46 20.83
C ALA A 162 4.92 0.11 21.05
N GLY A 163 4.19 -0.89 21.59
CA GLY A 163 4.71 -2.25 21.80
C GLY A 163 5.09 -2.98 20.51
N ASP A 164 4.50 -2.61 19.36
CA ASP A 164 4.77 -3.24 18.07
C ASP A 164 5.94 -2.58 17.31
N GLN A 165 6.62 -1.62 17.95
CA GLN A 165 7.76 -0.88 17.40
C GLN A 165 7.51 -0.32 16.00
N PRO A 166 6.42 0.47 15.80
CA PRO A 166 6.09 1.04 14.51
C PRO A 166 7.25 1.89 13.98
N LEU A 167 7.57 1.72 12.71
CA LEU A 167 8.70 2.41 12.10
C LEU A 167 8.44 3.92 12.00
N SER A 168 9.47 4.74 12.20
CA SER A 168 9.43 6.21 12.08
C SER A 168 9.64 6.72 10.65
N GLN A 169 10.17 5.87 9.77
CA GLN A 169 10.44 6.14 8.37
C GLN A 169 10.42 4.87 7.53
N GLY A 170 10.24 5.02 6.22
CA GLY A 170 10.34 3.94 5.25
C GLY A 170 9.63 4.29 3.94
N SER A 171 9.79 3.42 2.95
CA SER A 171 9.20 3.58 1.63
C SER A 171 7.71 3.23 1.61
N LEU A 172 7.09 3.32 0.43
CA LEU A 172 5.77 2.75 0.14
C LEU A 172 5.92 1.30 -0.34
N LEU A 173 4.98 0.43 0.05
CA LEU A 173 4.77 -0.89 -0.56
C LEU A 173 3.33 -0.98 -1.06
N LEU A 174 3.14 -1.33 -2.33
CA LEU A 174 1.84 -1.76 -2.83
C LEU A 174 1.66 -3.24 -2.50
N VAL A 175 0.51 -3.63 -1.96
CA VAL A 175 0.25 -4.99 -1.50
C VAL A 175 -1.00 -5.55 -2.16
N ALA A 176 -0.88 -6.71 -2.80
CA ALA A 176 -2.02 -7.52 -3.23
C ALA A 176 -1.80 -9.00 -2.83
N HIS A 177 -2.56 -9.47 -1.86
CA HIS A 177 -2.54 -10.83 -1.33
C HIS A 177 -3.78 -11.59 -1.79
N HIS A 178 -3.62 -12.65 -2.59
CA HIS A 178 -4.73 -13.40 -3.22
C HIS A 178 -5.72 -12.54 -4.02
N ILE A 179 -5.28 -11.39 -4.53
CA ILE A 179 -6.10 -10.48 -5.33
C ILE A 179 -5.42 -10.22 -6.67
N ASP A 180 -6.15 -10.31 -7.78
CA ASP A 180 -5.76 -9.70 -9.06
C ASP A 180 -6.24 -8.25 -9.07
N ALA A 181 -5.30 -7.31 -9.24
CA ALA A 181 -5.59 -5.89 -9.24
C ALA A 181 -4.65 -5.11 -10.14
N SER A 182 -5.08 -3.89 -10.48
CA SER A 182 -4.24 -2.87 -11.10
C SER A 182 -4.11 -1.66 -10.19
N PHE A 183 -2.90 -1.12 -10.11
CA PHE A 183 -2.59 0.14 -9.48
C PHE A 183 -2.34 1.16 -10.59
N GLY A 184 -3.06 2.28 -10.55
CA GLY A 184 -2.91 3.40 -11.47
C GLY A 184 -1.76 4.32 -11.06
N ASP A 185 -1.86 5.59 -11.44
CA ASP A 185 -0.83 6.60 -11.14
C ASP A 185 -0.70 6.84 -9.63
N ILE A 186 0.53 6.77 -9.15
CA ILE A 186 0.85 6.86 -7.72
C ILE A 186 1.37 8.25 -7.44
N THR A 187 0.70 8.97 -6.55
CA THR A 187 1.16 10.26 -6.04
C THR A 187 1.61 10.10 -4.60
N VAL A 188 2.84 10.55 -4.30
CA VAL A 188 3.36 10.63 -2.94
C VAL A 188 3.73 12.08 -2.64
N GLN A 189 3.25 12.60 -1.50
CA GLN A 189 3.48 13.97 -1.08
C GLN A 189 4.03 14.00 0.35
N PRO A 190 5.16 14.67 0.62
CA PRO A 190 5.61 14.89 1.98
C PRO A 190 4.61 15.76 2.73
N LEU A 191 4.40 15.47 4.02
CA LEU A 191 3.67 16.40 4.89
C LEU A 191 4.64 17.51 5.27
N SER A 192 4.31 18.77 4.93
CA SER A 192 5.09 19.92 5.35
C SER A 192 5.29 19.89 6.86
N ALA A 193 6.50 20.20 7.33
CA ALA A 193 6.81 20.30 8.74
C ALA A 193 6.00 21.45 9.36
N GLY A 194 4.85 21.11 9.95
CA GLY A 194 3.95 22.04 10.62
C GLY A 194 2.72 22.42 9.79
N GLY A 195 1.59 21.75 10.05
CA GLY A 195 0.26 22.27 9.76
C GLY A 195 -0.65 21.31 8.98
N SER A 196 -1.84 21.10 9.55
CA SER A 196 -3.02 20.46 8.95
C SER A 196 -3.16 20.71 7.43
N PRO A 197 -3.65 19.74 6.63
CA PRO A 197 -3.76 19.90 5.18
C PRO A 197 -4.61 21.12 4.84
N SER A 198 -3.96 22.16 4.31
CA SER A 198 -4.61 23.36 3.80
C SER A 198 -4.81 23.22 2.30
N ALA A 199 -6.08 23.33 1.90
CA ALA A 199 -6.67 23.56 0.57
C ALA A 199 -6.00 22.96 -0.68
N THR A 200 -6.80 22.18 -1.40
CA THR A 200 -6.64 21.72 -2.79
C THR A 200 -5.94 22.76 -3.68
N PRO A 201 -4.78 22.46 -4.29
CA PRO A 201 -4.24 23.31 -5.34
C PRO A 201 -5.14 23.19 -6.58
N THR A 202 -5.64 24.33 -7.06
CA THR A 202 -6.22 24.46 -8.40
C THR A 202 -5.16 24.06 -9.44
N PRO A 203 -5.47 23.22 -10.45
CA PRO A 203 -4.48 22.84 -11.45
C PRO A 203 -4.01 24.08 -12.23
N SER A 204 -2.71 24.37 -12.13
CA SER A 204 -2.05 25.29 -13.05
C SER A 204 -1.85 24.58 -14.39
N ALA A 205 -2.16 25.27 -15.49
CA ALA A 205 -2.11 24.70 -16.83
C ALA A 205 -0.72 24.13 -17.16
N THR A 206 -0.69 22.85 -17.56
CA THR A 206 0.49 22.15 -18.08
C THR A 206 1.05 22.87 -19.31
N PRO A 207 2.34 23.22 -19.38
CA PRO A 207 2.94 23.70 -20.62
C PRO A 207 2.94 22.56 -21.66
N THR A 208 2.41 22.86 -22.84
CA THR A 208 2.41 21.96 -24.00
C THR A 208 3.84 21.51 -24.34
N PRO A 209 4.14 20.19 -24.43
CA PRO A 209 5.44 19.75 -24.90
C PRO A 209 5.59 20.09 -26.39
N SER A 210 6.69 20.77 -26.73
CA SER A 210 7.12 20.98 -28.11
C SER A 210 7.52 19.63 -28.73
N ALA A 211 7.00 19.33 -29.93
CA ALA A 211 7.27 18.08 -30.63
C ALA A 211 8.78 17.93 -30.96
N THR A 212 9.37 16.81 -30.55
CA THR A 212 10.68 16.34 -31.02
C THR A 212 10.50 15.58 -32.34
N PRO A 213 11.37 15.77 -33.36
CA PRO A 213 11.16 15.19 -34.69
C PRO A 213 11.22 13.66 -34.72
N THR A 214 10.38 13.09 -35.59
CA THR A 214 10.22 11.66 -35.88
C THR A 214 11.50 11.04 -36.47
N PRO A 215 11.99 9.88 -35.97
CA PRO A 215 13.02 9.11 -36.66
C PRO A 215 12.46 8.45 -37.94
N GLY A 216 13.25 8.44 -39.02
CA GLY A 216 12.88 7.85 -40.30
C GLY A 216 12.72 6.32 -40.27
N PRO A 217 12.08 5.72 -41.31
CA PRO A 217 11.74 4.30 -41.33
C PRO A 217 12.99 3.46 -41.64
N GLY A 218 13.45 2.65 -40.67
CA GLY A 218 14.57 1.74 -40.96
C GLY A 218 15.20 0.92 -39.83
N GLU A 219 14.91 1.16 -38.55
CA GLU A 219 15.58 0.39 -37.46
C GLU A 219 14.63 -0.53 -36.69
N PRO A 220 14.95 -1.83 -36.52
CA PRO A 220 14.15 -2.75 -35.72
C PRO A 220 14.29 -2.43 -34.23
N TYR A 221 13.15 -2.39 -33.53
CA TYR A 221 13.07 -2.29 -32.07
C TYR A 221 13.88 -3.42 -31.41
N GLN A 222 15.08 -3.11 -30.92
CA GLN A 222 15.79 -3.98 -29.98
C GLN A 222 15.38 -3.57 -28.56
N HIS A 223 14.65 -4.47 -27.88
CA HIS A 223 14.53 -4.42 -26.43
C HIS A 223 15.90 -4.70 -25.81
N ILE A 224 16.65 -3.64 -25.50
CA ILE A 224 17.92 -3.75 -24.81
C ILE A 224 17.63 -3.92 -23.31
N TRP A 225 17.83 -5.15 -22.82
CA TRP A 225 18.06 -5.38 -21.39
C TRP A 225 19.45 -4.86 -21.05
N LEU A 226 19.53 -3.81 -20.22
CA LEU A 226 20.79 -3.41 -19.60
C LEU A 226 20.99 -4.25 -18.33
N PRO A 227 21.99 -5.14 -18.25
CA PRO A 227 22.39 -5.72 -16.98
C PRO A 227 23.06 -4.63 -16.15
N LEU A 228 22.58 -4.42 -14.92
CA LEU A 228 23.28 -3.61 -13.93
C LEU A 228 24.59 -4.34 -13.58
N VAL A 229 25.68 -3.86 -14.18
CA VAL A 229 27.04 -4.23 -13.83
C VAL A 229 27.32 -3.75 -12.42
N THR A 230 27.46 -4.67 -11.47
CA THR A 230 28.14 -4.43 -10.21
C THR A 230 29.63 -4.68 -10.40
N ARG A 231 30.48 -3.70 -10.05
CA ARG A 231 31.91 -3.88 -9.82
C ARG A 231 32.43 -2.76 -8.91
N PRO A 232 33.53 -3.00 -8.18
CA PRO A 232 33.80 -4.05 -7.21
C PRO A 232 33.71 -3.51 -5.76
#